data_AF-A0A1V1NYF5-F1
#
_entry.id   AF-A0A1V1NYF5-F1
#
_cell.length_a   1.000
_cell.length_b   1.000
_cell.length_c   1.000
_cell.angle_alpha   90.00
_cell.angle_beta   90.00
_cell.angle_gamma   90.00
#
_symmetry.space_group_name_H-M   'P 1'
#
loop_
_entity.id
_entity.type
_entity.pdbx_description
1 polymer ?
#
loop_
_entity_poly.entity_id
_entity_poly.type
_entity_poly.pdbx_seq_one_letter_code
_entity_poly.pdbx_strand_id
1 'polypeptide(L)'
;NREISWNVSDSMFNEMLTIQQELSFPNMKDLITQAVQRYISDIRRESWLYEFKKLQQQVRHSGNFNQLGQSKNEIVDTLREQRKQIFESDYENIYR
;
A
#
# COMPACT_ATOMS: atom_id res chain seq x y z
N ASN A 1 -15.66 -16.88 24.04
CA ASN A 1 -15.57 -17.48 22.69
C ASN A 1 -16.83 -17.16 21.92
N ARG A 2 -16.75 -16.29 20.91
CA ARG A 2 -17.85 -16.11 19.94
C ARG A 2 -17.71 -17.22 18.92
N GLU A 3 -18.71 -18.08 18.83
CA GLU A 3 -18.79 -19.12 17.82
C GLU A 3 -19.22 -18.49 16.49
N ILE A 4 -18.48 -18.78 15.43
CA ILE A 4 -18.77 -18.30 14.08
C ILE A 4 -19.15 -19.52 13.26
N SER A 5 -20.39 -19.56 12.79
CA SER A 5 -20.90 -20.61 11.91
C SER A 5 -20.91 -20.13 10.46
N TRP A 6 -20.34 -20.92 9.56
CA TRP A 6 -20.39 -20.69 8.12
C TRP A 6 -20.98 -21.91 7.42
N ASN A 7 -21.83 -21.67 6.43
CA ASN A 7 -22.29 -22.71 5.52
C ASN A 7 -21.37 -22.71 4.30
N VAL A 8 -20.79 -23.86 4.01
CA VAL A 8 -19.97 -24.12 2.81
C VAL A 8 -20.65 -25.18 1.97
N SER A 9 -20.44 -25.15 0.65
CA SER A 9 -20.95 -26.20 -0.22
C SER A 9 -20.20 -27.52 0.02
N ASP A 10 -20.85 -28.65 -0.29
CA ASP A 10 -20.21 -29.97 -0.19
C ASP A 10 -18.95 -30.07 -1.06
N SER A 11 -18.96 -29.42 -2.24
CA SER A 11 -17.79 -29.37 -3.12
C SER A 11 -16.60 -28.68 -2.45
N MET A 12 -16.83 -27.55 -1.79
CA MET A 12 -15.81 -26.78 -1.11
C MET A 12 -15.31 -27.52 0.14
N PHE A 13 -16.20 -28.19 0.88
CA PHE A 13 -15.80 -29.00 2.02
C PHE A 13 -14.88 -30.15 1.61
N ASN A 14 -15.20 -30.85 0.52
CA ASN A 14 -14.36 -31.93 -0.01
C ASN A 14 -12.99 -31.42 -0.47
N GLU A 15 -12.95 -30.28 -1.15
CA GLU A 15 -11.70 -29.64 -1.55
C GLU A 15 -10.85 -29.26 -0.33
N MET A 16 -11.46 -28.70 0.71
CA MET A 16 -10.78 -28.37 1.97
C MET A 16 -10.23 -29.62 2.67
N LEU A 17 -10.93 -30.76 2.60
CA LEU A 17 -10.43 -32.03 3.11
C LEU A 17 -9.20 -32.51 2.34
N THR A 18 -9.22 -32.43 1.00
CA THR A 18 -8.06 -32.75 0.17
C THR A 18 -6.87 -31.87 0.53
N ILE A 19 -7.07 -30.55 0.62
CA ILE A 19 -6.02 -29.59 0.98
C ILE A 19 -5.47 -29.85 2.40
N GLN A 20 -6.34 -30.17 3.35
CA GLN A 20 -5.94 -30.50 4.72
C GLN A 20 -5.00 -31.72 4.76
N GLN A 21 -5.28 -32.75 3.95
CA GLN A 21 -4.43 -33.93 3.82
C GLN A 21 -3.11 -33.62 3.11
N GLU A 22 -3.17 -32.94 1.95
CA GLU A 22 -1.99 -32.61 1.15
C GLU A 22 -0.98 -31.74 1.93
N LEU A 23 -1.49 -30.76 2.67
CA LEU A 23 -0.66 -29.87 3.48
C LEU A 23 -0.41 -30.41 4.90
N SER A 24 -0.86 -31.62 5.20
CA SER A 24 -0.64 -32.32 6.48
C SER A 24 -1.06 -31.51 7.72
N PHE A 25 -2.16 -30.76 7.62
CA PHE A 25 -2.70 -30.03 8.76
C PHE A 25 -3.30 -31.00 9.78
N PRO A 26 -3.14 -30.79 11.10
CA PRO A 26 -3.68 -31.70 12.11
C PRO A 26 -5.21 -31.81 12.13
N ASN A 27 -5.90 -30.72 11.78
CA ASN A 27 -7.35 -30.66 11.70
C ASN A 27 -7.80 -29.50 10.81
N MET A 28 -9.08 -29.53 10.42
CA MET A 28 -9.68 -28.51 9.55
C MET A 28 -9.67 -27.11 10.17
N LYS A 29 -9.80 -27.01 11.50
CA LYS A 29 -9.82 -25.73 12.21
C LYS A 29 -8.48 -25.01 12.08
N ASP A 30 -7.36 -25.72 12.14
CA ASP A 30 -6.03 -25.14 12.00
C ASP A 30 -5.78 -24.64 10.57
N LEU A 31 -6.22 -25.40 9.56
CA LEU A 31 -6.18 -24.97 8.16
C LEU A 31 -6.99 -23.67 7.96
N ILE A 32 -8.24 -23.64 8.41
CA ILE A 32 -9.12 -22.46 8.31
C ILE A 32 -8.49 -21.27 9.05
N THR A 33 -7.97 -21.49 10.26
CA THR A 33 -7.38 -20.42 11.07
C THR A 33 -6.20 -19.78 10.35
N GLN A 34 -5.29 -20.58 9.77
CA GLN A 34 -4.16 -20.05 9.02
C GLN A 34 -4.60 -19.35 7.72
N ALA A 35 -5.56 -19.91 6.98
CA ALA A 35 -6.08 -19.29 5.77
C ALA A 35 -6.72 -17.92 6.05
N VAL A 36 -7.53 -17.82 7.11
CA VAL A 36 -8.15 -16.56 7.55
C VAL A 36 -7.09 -15.57 8.02
N GLN A 37 -6.09 -16.00 8.79
CA GLN A 37 -4.99 -15.13 9.22
C GLN A 37 -4.19 -14.56 8.05
N ARG A 38 -3.91 -15.39 7.04
CA ARG A 38 -3.24 -14.96 5.82
C ARG A 38 -4.08 -13.93 5.08
N TYR A 39 -5.35 -14.21 4.85
CA TYR A 39 -6.28 -13.29 4.20
C TYR A 39 -6.39 -11.94 4.92
N ILE A 40 -6.50 -11.94 6.25
CA ILE A 40 -6.51 -10.70 7.05
C ILE A 40 -5.18 -9.95 6.91
N SER A 41 -4.05 -10.66 6.87
CA SER A 41 -2.74 -10.04 6.70
C SER A 41 -2.60 -9.38 5.33
N ASP A 42 -3.13 -10.02 4.28
CA ASP A 42 -3.16 -9.49 2.92
C ASP A 42 -4.05 -8.25 2.84
N ILE A 43 -5.27 -8.29 3.40
CA ILE A 43 -6.15 -7.11 3.48
C ILE A 43 -5.47 -5.96 4.24
N ARG A 44 -4.82 -6.26 5.37
CA ARG A 44 -4.12 -5.23 6.16
C ARG A 44 -3.00 -4.59 5.36
N ARG A 45 -2.27 -5.36 4.57
CA ARG A 45 -1.22 -4.85 3.70
C ARG A 45 -1.79 -3.94 2.61
N GLU A 46 -2.88 -4.33 1.97
CA GLU A 46 -3.56 -3.51 0.95
C GLU A 46 -4.11 -2.22 1.54
N SER A 47 -4.77 -2.31 2.70
CA SER A 47 -5.26 -1.15 3.44
C SER A 47 -4.12 -0.21 3.85
N TRP A 48 -3.01 -0.75 4.33
CA TRP A 48 -1.83 0.06 4.65
C TRP A 48 -1.27 0.77 3.42
N LEU A 49 -1.16 0.08 2.28
CA LEU A 49 -0.69 0.68 1.02
C LEU A 49 -1.62 1.81 0.56
N TYR A 50 -2.93 1.62 0.70
CA TYR A 50 -3.92 2.63 0.36
C TYR A 50 -3.79 3.87 1.26
N GLU A 51 -3.79 3.69 2.58
CA GLU A 51 -3.66 4.79 3.54
C GLU A 51 -2.30 5.50 3.41
N PHE A 52 -1.23 4.76 3.14
CA PHE A 52 0.09 5.33 2.88
C PHE A 52 0.08 6.23 1.63
N LYS A 53 -0.52 5.79 0.52
CA LYS A 53 -0.66 6.62 -0.68
C LYS A 53 -1.49 7.89 -0.41
N LYS A 54 -2.56 7.76 0.37
CA LYS A 54 -3.39 8.90 0.77
C LYS A 54 -2.60 9.91 1.61
N LEU A 55 -1.79 9.43 2.56
CA LEU A 55 -0.90 10.27 3.35
C LEU A 55 0.15 10.96 2.48
N GLN A 56 0.74 10.25 1.51
CA GLN A 56 1.66 10.87 0.54
C GLN A 56 0.99 11.99 -0.25
N GLN A 57 -0.26 11.81 -0.70
CA GLN A 57 -1.02 12.86 -1.39
C GLN A 57 -1.29 14.06 -0.49
N GLN A 58 -1.66 13.83 0.78
CA GLN A 58 -1.89 14.91 1.75
C GLN A 58 -0.62 15.70 2.05
N VAL A 59 0.52 15.05 2.22
CA VAL A 59 1.82 15.70 2.41
C VAL A 59 2.19 16.54 1.18
N ARG A 60 1.98 16.01 -0.03
CA ARG A 60 2.23 16.77 -1.27
C ARG A 60 1.34 17.98 -1.41
N HIS A 61 0.05 17.84 -1.08
CA HIS A 61 -0.90 18.94 -1.16
C HIS A 61 -0.59 20.03 -0.13
N SER A 62 -0.35 19.66 1.13
CA SER A 62 -0.03 20.61 2.21
C SER A 62 1.32 21.32 2.01
N GLY A 63 2.33 20.62 1.47
CA GLY A 63 3.63 21.19 1.14
C GLY A 63 3.70 21.92 -0.20
N ASN A 64 2.58 22.03 -0.94
CA ASN A 64 2.51 22.56 -2.29
C ASN A 64 3.49 21.87 -3.29
N PHE A 65 3.84 20.61 -3.02
CA PHE A 65 4.79 19.82 -3.81
C PHE A 65 4.16 19.11 -5.01
N ASN A 66 2.90 19.43 -5.34
CA ASN A 66 2.19 18.85 -6.48
C ASN A 66 2.90 19.14 -7.81
N GLN A 67 3.74 20.17 -7.86
CA GLN A 67 4.47 20.60 -9.05
C GLN A 67 5.89 19.99 -9.15
N LEU A 68 6.39 19.28 -8.12
CA LEU A 68 7.75 18.72 -8.10
C LEU A 68 7.90 17.41 -8.89
N GLY A 69 6.85 16.90 -9.53
CA GLY A 69 6.90 15.62 -10.25
C GLY A 69 6.71 14.39 -9.35
N GLN A 70 6.67 13.21 -9.96
CA GLN A 70 6.35 11.95 -9.28
C GLN A 70 7.58 11.08 -9.01
N SER A 71 8.64 11.23 -9.79
CA SER A 71 9.89 10.48 -9.61
C SER A 71 10.99 11.32 -8.96
N LYS A 72 11.99 10.64 -8.37
CA LYS A 72 13.16 11.30 -7.79
C LYS A 72 13.86 12.22 -8.80
N ASN A 73 13.99 11.77 -10.04
CA ASN A 73 14.68 12.53 -11.08
C ASN A 73 13.90 13.79 -11.45
N GLU A 74 12.58 13.67 -11.64
CA GLU A 74 11.71 14.82 -11.90
C GLU A 74 11.76 15.85 -10.75
N ILE A 75 11.79 15.38 -9.49
CA ILE A 75 11.92 16.25 -8.32
C ILE A 75 13.25 17.00 -8.36
N VAL A 76 14.35 16.29 -8.62
CA VAL A 76 15.68 16.91 -8.68
C VAL A 76 15.76 17.94 -9.81
N ASP A 77 15.21 17.63 -10.97
CA ASP A 77 15.25 18.52 -12.13
C ASP A 77 14.34 19.74 -11.93
N THR A 78 13.14 19.56 -11.36
CA THR A 78 12.25 20.68 -11.00
C THR A 78 12.91 21.61 -9.99
N LEU A 79 13.56 21.06 -8.95
CA LEU A 79 14.26 21.86 -7.95
C LEU A 79 15.46 22.61 -8.53
N ARG A 80 16.19 22.00 -9.47
CA ARG A 80 17.29 22.65 -10.18
C ARG A 80 16.81 23.83 -11.01
N GLU A 81 15.69 23.65 -11.72
CA GLU A 81 15.10 24.71 -12.54
C GLU A 81 14.57 25.86 -11.67
N GLN A 82 13.84 25.56 -10.58
CA GLN A 82 13.41 26.57 -9.62
C GLN A 82 14.59 27.35 -9.03
N ARG A 83 15.68 26.65 -8.66
CA ARG A 83 16.89 27.31 -8.16
C ARG A 83 17.53 28.24 -9.19
N LYS A 84 17.54 27.84 -10.46
CA LYS A 84 18.06 28.66 -11.55
C LYS A 84 17.22 29.93 -11.73
N GLN A 85 15.89 29.80 -11.73
CA GLN A 85 14.97 30.94 -11.86
C GLN A 85 15.11 31.94 -10.70
N ILE A 86 15.25 31.45 -9.46
CA ILE A 86 15.51 32.31 -8.30
C ILE A 86 16.82 33.07 -8.49
N PHE A 87 17.89 32.37 -8.87
CA PHE A 87 19.20 32.98 -9.09
C PHE A 87 19.18 34.03 -10.21
N GLU A 88 18.50 33.76 -11.32
CA GLU A 88 18.34 34.71 -12.43
C GLU A 88 17.55 35.95 -11.99
N SER A 89 16.47 35.77 -11.21
CA SER A 89 15.69 36.90 -10.68
C SER A 89 16.50 37.75 -9.69
N ASP A 90 17.28 37.11 -8.82
CA ASP A 90 18.13 37.80 -7.85
C ASP A 90 19.27 38.55 -8.56
N TYR A 91 19.82 37.96 -9.61
CA TYR A 91 20.86 38.58 -10.43
C TYR A 91 20.34 39.80 -11.21
N GLU A 92 19.14 39.73 -11.78
CA GLU A 92 18.50 40.89 -12.42
C GLU A 92 18.22 42.03 -11.43
N ASN A 93 17.89 41.72 -10.18
CA ASN A 93 17.65 42.71 -9.14
C ASN A 93 18.94 43.36 -8.59
N ILE A 94 20.11 42.73 -8.78
CA ILE A 94 21.41 43.24 -8.30
C ILE A 94 22.11 44.11 -9.35
N TYR A 95 21.91 43.84 -10.63
CA TYR A 95 22.62 44.50 -11.74
C TYR A 95 21.76 45.50 -12.54
N ARG A 96 20.58 45.85 -12.02
CA ARG A 96 19.69 46.89 -12.56
C ARG A 96 19.50 48.00 -11.54
#